data_AF-A0A9D8BGZ9-F1
#
_entry.id   AF-A0A9D8BGZ9-F1
#
_cell.length_a   1.000
_cell.length_b   1.000
_cell.length_c   1.000
_cell.angle_alpha   90.00
_cell.angle_beta   90.00
_cell.angle_gamma   90.00
#
_symmetry.space_group_name_H-M   'P 1'
#
loop_
_entity.id
_entity.type
_entity.pdbx_description
1 polymer ?
#
loop_
_entity_poly.entity_id
_entity_poly.type
_entity_poly.pdbx_seq_one_letter_code
_entity_poly.pdbx_strand_id
1 'polypeptide(L)'
;MNTEEKQGSKKEHPASSLKGLQEKIATQETVEEKLKITIAFMQEALEQSGSPAFKDFWEAKTLALTLFKDKVNPFVRAQLWAEYTRLSSEVKKLKEILEEESSFTIEQIELALEALDQDITQHEKLLGELAIKEFSYDQKQREIQFYATLMSRVKELRKEILSTDMRVRHKNRLLEKLSSIGDRFIPKNRAMLQEVSSRFVEDVKGFVEKSFSLEAMNVKQGVVAFYPLKEEIKRLQSLAKKIALHSQAFATTRVLLSQCWEILQACEKEKKETSKQHLEEANQVLDGFAQAFKDKPATHKEEVYHRAKETLSSLDKLGLVHNDMKFLKQKLRQLELEALQPLEEEARKQAIQQEEKEAAKRDKFHQFKQEVQEALASWDSVSLKQLQELYESFKARSHGCKISIREEFQLKELHNELHEAILLKKEKEIAQEDSESLKMLAEEWEMFKEGARARLESYRKAMGSSGFDFEKAILYREYIDIEKSRLDRAIDKVSELEDRLE
;
A
#
# COMPACT_ATOMS: atom_id res chain seq x y z
N MET A 1 -3.90 -27.28 -42.88
CA MET A 1 -4.27 -27.72 -44.24
C MET A 1 -4.94 -26.55 -44.92
N ASN A 2 -4.18 -25.84 -45.75
CA ASN A 2 -4.68 -24.94 -46.79
C ASN A 2 -3.55 -24.92 -47.82
N THR A 3 -3.81 -25.63 -48.91
CA THR A 3 -2.95 -25.79 -50.08
C THR A 3 -3.09 -24.54 -50.94
N GLU A 4 -2.13 -23.63 -50.84
CA GLU A 4 -1.94 -22.60 -51.87
C GLU A 4 -1.19 -23.23 -53.04
N GLU A 5 -1.91 -23.34 -54.14
CA GLU A 5 -1.43 -23.72 -55.46
C GLU A 5 -0.36 -22.72 -55.92
N LYS A 6 0.91 -23.13 -55.87
CA LYS A 6 1.95 -22.49 -56.65
C LYS A 6 1.75 -22.89 -58.11
N GLN A 7 1.23 -21.97 -58.90
CA GLN A 7 1.37 -21.98 -60.36
C GLN A 7 2.87 -21.98 -60.70
N GLY A 8 3.41 -23.17 -60.95
CA GLY A 8 4.67 -23.32 -61.64
C GLY A 8 4.42 -23.04 -63.11
N SER A 9 4.90 -21.90 -63.60
CA SER A 9 5.01 -21.65 -65.04
C SER A 9 5.95 -22.71 -65.63
N LYS A 10 5.35 -23.69 -66.32
CA LYS A 10 6.09 -24.60 -67.19
C LYS A 10 6.77 -23.74 -68.26
N LYS A 11 8.10 -23.67 -68.22
CA LYS A 11 8.93 -23.17 -69.33
C LYS A 11 8.61 -24.03 -70.56
N GLU A 12 7.82 -23.49 -71.48
CA GLU A 12 7.66 -24.07 -72.81
C GLU A 12 9.00 -24.04 -73.55
N HIS A 13 9.24 -25.09 -74.34
CA HIS A 13 10.48 -25.36 -75.03
C HIS A 13 10.88 -24.27 -76.04
N PRO A 14 12.20 -24.04 -76.28
CA PRO A 14 12.76 -23.07 -77.23
C PRO A 14 12.60 -23.50 -78.72
N ALA A 15 11.51 -24.18 -79.08
CA ALA A 15 11.29 -24.73 -80.42
C ALA A 15 10.31 -23.90 -81.27
N SER A 16 9.62 -22.91 -80.70
CA SER A 16 8.60 -22.12 -81.42
C SER A 16 9.17 -20.92 -82.18
N SER A 17 10.20 -20.25 -81.64
CA SER A 17 10.84 -19.07 -82.25
C SER A 17 11.52 -19.39 -83.58
N LEU A 18 12.22 -20.52 -83.65
CA LEU A 18 12.95 -20.97 -84.83
C LEU A 18 12.08 -21.50 -85.96
N LYS A 19 10.98 -22.18 -85.63
CA LYS A 19 9.98 -22.57 -86.63
C LYS A 19 9.36 -21.35 -87.30
N GLY A 20 9.05 -20.31 -86.50
CA GLY A 20 8.59 -19.02 -87.03
C GLY A 20 9.62 -18.32 -87.92
N LEU A 21 10.92 -18.43 -87.62
CA LEU A 21 11.98 -17.94 -88.51
C LEU A 21 12.04 -18.71 -89.83
N GLN A 22 12.00 -20.04 -89.78
CA GLN A 22 12.05 -20.89 -90.98
C GLN A 22 10.84 -20.67 -91.89
N GLU A 23 9.65 -20.47 -91.31
CA GLU A 23 8.43 -20.11 -92.05
C GLU A 23 8.53 -18.72 -92.70
N LYS A 24 9.09 -17.72 -91.99
CA LYS A 24 9.35 -16.36 -92.52
C LYS A 24 10.42 -16.34 -93.62
N ILE A 25 11.39 -17.25 -93.58
CA ILE A 25 12.41 -17.41 -94.62
C ILE A 25 11.81 -18.13 -95.84
N ALA A 26 10.91 -19.10 -95.64
CA ALA A 26 10.29 -19.86 -96.71
C ALA A 26 9.36 -19.03 -97.61
N THR A 27 8.78 -17.95 -97.09
CA THR A 27 7.87 -17.05 -97.82
C THR A 27 8.57 -16.01 -98.70
N GLN A 28 9.89 -15.84 -98.59
CA GLN A 28 10.65 -14.88 -99.40
C GLN A 28 11.22 -15.54 -100.67
N GLU A 29 11.23 -14.80 -101.78
CA GLU A 29 11.75 -15.31 -103.06
C GLU A 29 13.26 -15.05 -103.19
N THR A 30 13.78 -13.96 -102.63
CA THR A 30 15.19 -13.58 -102.78
C THR A 30 16.08 -14.06 -101.62
N VAL A 31 17.30 -14.51 -101.93
CA VAL A 31 18.30 -14.90 -100.91
C VAL A 31 18.72 -13.70 -100.05
N GLU A 32 18.69 -12.49 -100.62
CA GLU A 32 19.03 -11.24 -99.93
C GLU A 32 18.04 -10.90 -98.80
N GLU A 33 16.74 -11.04 -99.06
CA GLU A 33 15.70 -10.84 -98.03
C GLU A 33 15.76 -11.92 -96.96
N LYS A 34 16.03 -13.19 -97.34
CA LYS A 34 16.25 -14.28 -96.39
C LYS A 34 17.42 -13.99 -95.45
N LEU A 35 18.53 -13.48 -95.99
CA LEU A 35 19.69 -13.08 -95.19
C LEU A 35 19.37 -11.90 -94.26
N LYS A 36 18.67 -10.87 -94.75
CA LYS A 36 18.25 -9.72 -93.92
C LYS A 36 17.36 -10.14 -92.76
N ILE A 37 16.36 -10.98 -93.00
CA ILE A 37 15.46 -11.50 -91.94
C ILE A 37 16.24 -12.34 -90.93
N THR A 38 17.18 -13.18 -91.41
CA THR A 38 17.99 -14.01 -90.51
C THR A 38 18.92 -13.17 -89.64
N ILE A 39 19.55 -12.13 -90.20
CA ILE A 39 20.43 -11.21 -89.46
C ILE A 39 19.63 -10.35 -88.48
N ALA A 40 18.45 -9.86 -88.88
CA ALA A 40 17.54 -9.14 -87.98
C ALA A 40 17.10 -10.03 -86.80
N PHE A 41 16.78 -11.29 -87.06
CA PHE A 41 16.45 -12.25 -85.99
C PHE A 41 17.66 -12.54 -85.07
N MET A 42 18.87 -12.62 -85.62
CA MET A 42 20.10 -12.71 -84.81
C MET A 42 20.26 -11.48 -83.91
N GLN A 43 19.92 -10.28 -84.40
CA GLN A 43 19.98 -9.06 -83.60
C GLN A 43 18.90 -9.02 -82.52
N GLU A 44 17.65 -9.35 -82.85
CA GLU A 44 16.54 -9.46 -81.89
C GLU A 44 16.84 -10.49 -80.78
N ALA A 45 17.52 -11.58 -81.11
CA ALA A 45 17.93 -12.60 -80.12
C ALA A 45 18.96 -12.08 -79.11
N LEU A 46 19.76 -11.06 -79.46
CA LEU A 46 20.71 -10.42 -78.55
C LEU A 46 20.10 -9.26 -77.75
N GLU A 47 19.11 -8.57 -78.31
CA GLU A 47 18.47 -7.39 -77.70
C GLU A 47 17.33 -7.72 -76.71
N GLN A 48 17.06 -9.00 -76.44
CA GLN A 48 16.02 -9.40 -75.50
C GLN A 48 16.31 -8.87 -74.08
N SER A 49 15.27 -8.32 -73.45
CA SER A 49 15.35 -7.83 -72.06
C SER A 49 15.51 -9.00 -71.09
N GLY A 50 16.64 -9.03 -70.38
CA GLY A 50 17.00 -10.11 -69.45
C GLY A 50 18.23 -10.88 -69.95
N SER A 51 18.04 -12.14 -70.39
CA SER A 51 19.12 -13.00 -70.88
C SER A 51 19.03 -13.18 -72.41
N PRO A 52 20.12 -12.94 -73.17
CA PRO A 52 20.15 -13.17 -74.61
C PRO A 52 19.78 -14.62 -74.98
N ALA A 53 18.99 -14.78 -76.03
CA ALA A 53 18.59 -16.10 -76.55
C ALA A 53 19.74 -16.73 -77.36
N PHE A 54 20.84 -17.10 -76.69
CA PHE A 54 22.04 -17.63 -77.33
C PHE A 54 21.76 -18.82 -78.25
N LYS A 55 20.86 -19.72 -77.84
CA LYS A 55 20.50 -20.91 -78.62
C LYS A 55 19.92 -20.51 -79.99
N ASP A 56 18.95 -19.61 -79.99
CA ASP A 56 18.28 -19.08 -81.18
C ASP A 56 19.27 -18.31 -82.07
N PHE A 57 20.19 -17.55 -81.45
CA PHE A 57 21.28 -16.89 -82.16
C PHE A 57 22.21 -17.87 -82.89
N TRP A 58 22.68 -18.92 -82.22
CA TRP A 58 23.62 -19.90 -82.81
C TRP A 58 22.98 -20.72 -83.93
N GLU A 59 21.69 -21.02 -83.81
CA GLU A 59 20.91 -21.70 -84.83
C GLU A 59 20.66 -20.77 -86.04
N ALA A 60 20.28 -19.50 -85.83
CA ALA A 60 20.15 -18.50 -86.89
C ALA A 60 21.49 -18.16 -87.57
N LYS A 61 22.60 -18.14 -86.81
CA LYS A 61 23.96 -18.00 -87.35
C LYS A 61 24.31 -19.13 -88.32
N THR A 62 23.95 -20.37 -87.98
CA THR A 62 24.18 -21.54 -88.85
C THR A 62 23.37 -21.43 -90.13
N LEU A 63 22.11 -21.00 -90.03
CA LEU A 63 21.24 -20.74 -91.18
C LEU A 63 21.79 -19.61 -92.07
N ALA A 64 22.20 -18.48 -91.50
CA ALA A 64 22.80 -17.37 -92.24
C ALA A 64 24.05 -17.82 -93.03
N LEU A 65 24.92 -18.62 -92.42
CA LEU A 65 26.10 -19.19 -93.09
C LEU A 65 25.76 -20.07 -94.30
N THR A 66 24.64 -20.80 -94.25
CA THR A 66 24.18 -21.58 -95.41
C THR A 66 23.70 -20.67 -96.53
N LEU A 67 22.93 -19.62 -96.21
CA LEU A 67 22.42 -18.65 -97.18
C LEU A 67 23.52 -17.80 -97.84
N PHE A 68 24.62 -17.52 -97.13
CA PHE A 68 25.78 -16.83 -97.71
C PHE A 68 26.52 -17.65 -98.79
N LYS A 69 26.25 -18.96 -98.93
CA LYS A 69 26.87 -19.78 -100.00
C LYS A 69 26.20 -19.57 -101.37
N ASP A 70 24.99 -19.01 -101.39
CA ASP A 70 24.23 -18.80 -102.61
C ASP A 70 24.64 -17.50 -103.34
N LYS A 71 24.16 -17.33 -104.58
CA LYS A 71 24.46 -16.15 -105.40
C LYS A 71 23.73 -14.93 -104.85
N VAL A 72 24.50 -13.96 -104.37
CA VAL A 72 24.03 -12.69 -103.78
C VAL A 72 24.80 -11.55 -104.44
N ASN A 73 24.18 -10.37 -104.58
CA ASN A 73 24.89 -9.18 -105.06
C ASN A 73 26.14 -8.91 -104.21
N PRO A 74 27.34 -8.76 -104.82
CA PRO A 74 28.60 -8.56 -104.08
C PRO A 74 28.57 -7.40 -103.07
N PHE A 75 27.88 -6.31 -103.38
CA PHE A 75 27.78 -5.14 -102.50
C PHE A 75 26.91 -5.43 -101.27
N VAL A 76 25.71 -5.98 -101.50
CA VAL A 76 24.77 -6.36 -100.42
C VAL A 76 25.36 -7.46 -99.54
N ARG A 77 26.07 -8.42 -100.16
CA ARG A 77 26.80 -9.47 -99.46
C ARG A 77 27.85 -8.89 -98.50
N ALA A 78 28.63 -7.90 -98.93
CA ALA A 78 29.63 -7.27 -98.10
C ALA A 78 29.01 -6.56 -96.87
N GLN A 79 27.89 -5.85 -97.07
CA GLN A 79 27.16 -5.18 -95.98
C GLN A 79 26.60 -6.17 -94.96
N LEU A 80 25.86 -7.18 -95.41
CA LEU A 80 25.25 -8.19 -94.53
C LEU A 80 26.31 -9.06 -93.84
N TRP A 81 27.44 -9.31 -94.50
CA TRP A 81 28.57 -10.03 -93.89
C TRP A 81 29.24 -9.21 -92.78
N ALA A 82 29.34 -7.88 -92.95
CA ALA A 82 29.85 -6.99 -91.91
C ALA A 82 28.95 -7.00 -90.66
N GLU A 83 27.63 -6.91 -90.84
CA GLU A 83 26.64 -7.01 -89.76
C GLU A 83 26.68 -8.38 -89.06
N TYR A 84 26.72 -9.47 -89.83
CA TYR A 84 26.87 -10.83 -89.31
C TYR A 84 28.14 -10.99 -88.46
N THR A 85 29.26 -10.43 -88.91
CA THR A 85 30.54 -10.48 -88.19
C THR A 85 30.49 -9.64 -86.92
N ARG A 86 29.86 -8.45 -86.97
CA ARG A 86 29.61 -7.59 -85.82
C ARG A 86 28.81 -8.32 -84.75
N LEU A 87 27.64 -8.86 -85.10
CA LEU A 87 26.78 -9.64 -84.21
C LEU A 87 27.49 -10.89 -83.65
N SER A 88 28.29 -11.57 -84.47
CA SER A 88 29.10 -12.72 -84.05
C SER A 88 30.21 -12.36 -83.06
N SER A 89 30.71 -11.13 -83.08
CA SER A 89 31.68 -10.64 -82.09
C SER A 89 30.97 -10.19 -80.80
N GLU A 90 29.80 -9.57 -80.95
CA GLU A 90 28.96 -9.09 -79.86
C GLU A 90 28.43 -10.24 -78.99
N VAL A 91 27.94 -11.33 -79.59
CA VAL A 91 27.48 -12.51 -78.84
C VAL A 91 28.59 -13.15 -78.01
N LYS A 92 29.85 -13.10 -78.49
CA LYS A 92 31.00 -13.65 -77.75
C LYS A 92 31.28 -12.81 -76.52
N LYS A 93 31.32 -11.48 -76.68
CA LYS A 93 31.48 -10.53 -75.57
C LYS A 93 30.34 -10.65 -74.55
N LEU A 94 29.09 -10.71 -75.00
CA LEU A 94 27.93 -10.88 -74.12
C LEU A 94 27.99 -12.20 -73.35
N LYS A 95 28.44 -13.28 -74.00
CA LYS A 95 28.64 -14.56 -73.32
C LYS A 95 29.77 -14.49 -72.29
N GLU A 96 30.89 -13.85 -72.62
CA GLU A 96 32.01 -13.64 -71.68
C GLU A 96 31.55 -12.83 -70.46
N ILE A 97 30.84 -11.71 -70.66
CA ILE A 97 30.29 -10.89 -69.57
C ILE A 97 29.36 -11.71 -68.68
N LEU A 98 28.43 -12.49 -69.24
CA LEU A 98 27.52 -13.31 -68.45
C LEU A 98 28.22 -14.46 -67.70
N GLU A 99 29.29 -15.03 -68.28
CA GLU A 99 30.11 -16.02 -67.58
C GLU A 99 30.90 -15.38 -66.43
N GLU A 100 31.43 -14.17 -66.62
CA GLU A 100 32.08 -13.38 -65.56
C GLU A 100 31.11 -12.98 -64.45
N GLU A 101 29.92 -12.46 -64.78
CA GLU A 101 28.87 -12.12 -63.81
C GLU A 101 28.41 -13.34 -63.00
N SER A 102 28.23 -14.48 -63.67
CA SER A 102 27.88 -15.73 -63.00
C SER A 102 29.03 -16.20 -62.08
N SER A 103 30.28 -16.12 -62.53
CA SER A 103 31.46 -16.47 -61.73
C SER A 103 31.60 -15.57 -60.50
N PHE A 104 31.44 -14.26 -60.68
CA PHE A 104 31.50 -13.28 -59.61
C PHE A 104 30.39 -13.51 -58.58
N THR A 105 29.17 -13.79 -59.04
CA THR A 105 28.05 -14.08 -58.13
C THR A 105 28.28 -15.37 -57.34
N ILE A 106 28.87 -16.40 -57.97
CA ILE A 106 29.27 -17.62 -57.28
C ILE A 106 30.28 -17.30 -56.17
N GLU A 107 31.31 -16.49 -56.48
CA GLU A 107 32.33 -16.09 -55.50
C GLU A 107 31.73 -15.30 -54.33
N GLN A 108 30.80 -14.38 -54.59
CA GLN A 108 30.09 -13.65 -53.53
C GLN A 108 29.30 -14.58 -52.60
N ILE A 109 28.61 -15.58 -53.16
CA ILE A 109 27.89 -16.58 -52.35
C ILE A 109 28.89 -17.45 -51.57
N GLU A 110 30.02 -17.84 -52.16
CA GLU A 110 31.06 -18.60 -51.46
C GLU A 110 31.64 -17.80 -50.28
N LEU A 111 31.97 -16.52 -50.47
CA LEU A 111 32.42 -15.63 -49.39
C LEU A 111 31.36 -15.50 -48.29
N ALA A 112 30.08 -15.40 -48.66
CA ALA A 112 28.99 -15.34 -47.69
C ALA A 112 28.84 -16.64 -46.87
N LEU A 113 29.05 -17.80 -47.50
CA LEU A 113 29.07 -19.10 -46.83
C LEU A 113 30.28 -19.22 -45.88
N GLU A 114 31.46 -18.77 -46.30
CA GLU A 114 32.67 -18.77 -45.47
C GLU A 114 32.51 -17.86 -44.25
N ALA A 115 31.97 -16.67 -44.42
CA ALA A 115 31.65 -15.76 -43.31
C ALA A 115 30.68 -16.42 -42.32
N LEU A 116 29.66 -17.13 -42.81
CA LEU A 116 28.68 -17.82 -41.96
C LEU A 116 29.33 -18.98 -41.17
N ASP A 117 30.24 -19.73 -41.78
CA ASP A 117 30.98 -20.80 -41.12
C ASP A 117 31.99 -20.27 -40.07
N GLN A 118 32.61 -19.12 -40.35
CA GLN A 118 33.48 -18.41 -39.41
C GLN A 118 32.68 -17.88 -38.21
N ASP A 119 31.52 -17.26 -38.43
CA ASP A 119 30.64 -16.76 -37.36
C ASP A 119 30.27 -17.89 -36.38
N ILE A 120 29.93 -19.07 -36.89
CA ILE A 120 29.63 -20.25 -36.05
C ILE A 120 30.87 -20.67 -35.25
N THR A 121 32.02 -20.76 -35.91
CA THR A 121 33.26 -21.23 -35.27
C THR A 121 33.76 -20.26 -34.20
N GLN A 122 33.63 -18.95 -34.39
CA GLN A 122 33.95 -17.94 -33.39
C GLN A 122 32.98 -18.01 -32.20
N HIS A 123 31.69 -18.18 -32.46
CA HIS A 123 30.70 -18.31 -31.39
C HIS A 123 30.91 -19.56 -30.54
N GLU A 124 31.24 -20.71 -31.17
CA GLU A 124 31.57 -21.95 -30.46
C GLU A 124 32.81 -21.79 -29.54
N LYS A 125 33.81 -21.01 -29.96
CA LYS A 125 34.98 -20.70 -29.11
C LYS A 125 34.60 -19.84 -27.90
N LEU A 126 33.84 -18.77 -28.12
CA LEU A 126 33.38 -17.87 -27.05
C LEU A 126 32.52 -18.61 -26.01
N LEU A 127 31.67 -19.54 -26.45
CA LEU A 127 30.88 -20.38 -25.55
C LEU A 127 31.75 -21.34 -24.72
N GLY A 128 32.83 -21.87 -25.30
CA GLY A 128 33.78 -22.72 -24.59
C GLY A 128 34.52 -21.99 -23.47
N GLU A 129 34.81 -20.70 -23.64
CA GLU A 129 35.51 -19.87 -22.67
C GLU A 129 34.60 -19.36 -21.54
N LEU A 130 33.31 -19.20 -21.81
CA LEU A 130 32.31 -18.62 -20.89
C LEU A 130 31.45 -19.66 -20.15
N ALA A 131 31.87 -20.94 -20.11
CA ALA A 131 31.08 -22.02 -19.53
C ALA A 131 30.79 -21.82 -18.02
N ILE A 132 29.71 -21.11 -17.72
CA ILE A 132 29.13 -20.95 -16.40
C ILE A 132 28.31 -22.21 -16.09
N LYS A 133 28.49 -22.77 -14.89
CA LYS A 133 27.87 -24.04 -14.47
C LYS A 133 26.37 -23.95 -14.16
N GLU A 134 25.81 -22.75 -14.06
CA GLU A 134 24.40 -22.54 -13.72
C GLU A 134 23.55 -22.20 -14.93
N PHE A 135 22.38 -22.83 -15.02
CA PHE A 135 21.42 -22.61 -16.09
C PHE A 135 20.83 -21.20 -15.99
N SER A 136 21.06 -20.37 -17.02
CA SER A 136 20.50 -19.03 -17.12
C SER A 136 19.63 -18.90 -18.38
N TYR A 137 18.37 -18.51 -18.18
CA TYR A 137 17.44 -18.25 -19.28
C TYR A 137 17.97 -17.16 -20.23
N ASP A 138 18.61 -16.12 -19.71
CA ASP A 138 19.10 -15.02 -20.53
C ASP A 138 20.25 -15.45 -21.45
N GLN A 139 21.15 -16.31 -20.97
CA GLN A 139 22.26 -16.83 -21.77
C GLN A 139 21.76 -17.75 -22.88
N LYS A 140 20.93 -18.74 -22.52
CA LYS A 140 20.32 -19.66 -23.48
C LYS A 140 19.44 -18.92 -24.50
N GLN A 141 18.76 -17.85 -24.09
CA GLN A 141 17.97 -17.03 -25.01
C GLN A 141 18.84 -16.28 -26.02
N ARG A 142 19.99 -15.75 -25.60
CA ARG A 142 20.95 -15.11 -26.53
C ARG A 142 21.49 -16.12 -27.55
N GLU A 143 21.81 -17.34 -27.10
CA GLU A 143 22.25 -18.43 -27.98
C GLU A 143 21.17 -18.83 -28.98
N ILE A 144 19.92 -18.99 -28.53
CA ILE A 144 18.78 -19.28 -29.43
C ILE A 144 18.57 -18.16 -30.44
N GLN A 145 18.68 -16.89 -30.04
CA GLN A 145 18.55 -15.74 -30.94
C GLN A 145 19.69 -15.67 -31.96
N PHE A 146 20.92 -15.98 -31.56
CA PHE A 146 22.06 -16.10 -32.46
C PHE A 146 21.80 -17.17 -33.52
N TYR A 147 21.43 -18.38 -33.11
CA TYR A 147 21.10 -19.46 -34.05
C TYR A 147 19.88 -19.14 -34.92
N ALA A 148 18.87 -18.42 -34.40
CA ALA A 148 17.72 -17.98 -35.19
C ALA A 148 18.12 -17.00 -36.31
N THR A 149 19.06 -16.09 -36.02
CA THR A 149 19.62 -15.17 -37.01
C THR A 149 20.37 -15.93 -38.11
N LEU A 150 21.19 -16.91 -37.72
CA LEU A 150 21.88 -17.80 -38.67
C LEU A 150 20.90 -18.62 -39.51
N MET A 151 19.80 -19.14 -38.93
CA MET A 151 18.76 -19.85 -39.68
C MET A 151 18.10 -18.95 -40.74
N SER A 152 17.86 -17.67 -40.43
CA SER A 152 17.33 -16.70 -41.41
C SER A 152 18.31 -16.49 -42.56
N ARG A 153 19.60 -16.28 -42.24
CA ARG A 153 20.65 -16.08 -43.24
C ARG A 153 20.83 -17.31 -44.14
N VAL A 154 20.80 -18.51 -43.58
CA VAL A 154 20.81 -19.77 -44.36
C VAL A 154 19.60 -19.85 -45.29
N LYS A 155 18.41 -19.45 -44.83
CA LYS A 155 17.19 -19.44 -45.67
C LYS A 155 17.28 -18.41 -46.80
N GLU A 156 17.86 -17.25 -46.55
CA GLU A 156 18.09 -16.20 -47.55
C GLU A 156 19.10 -16.66 -48.60
N LEU A 157 20.26 -17.16 -48.18
CA LEU A 157 21.28 -17.72 -49.09
C LEU A 157 20.72 -18.87 -49.92
N ARG A 158 19.88 -19.73 -49.34
CA ARG A 158 19.20 -20.79 -50.11
C ARG A 158 18.32 -20.22 -51.22
N LYS A 159 17.56 -19.14 -50.94
CA LYS A 159 16.73 -18.49 -51.95
C LYS A 159 17.60 -17.88 -53.05
N GLU A 160 18.67 -17.21 -52.66
CA GLU A 160 19.63 -16.57 -53.57
C GLU A 160 20.28 -17.59 -54.51
N ILE A 161 20.82 -18.69 -53.99
CA ILE A 161 21.40 -19.78 -54.81
C ILE A 161 20.38 -20.36 -55.81
N LEU A 162 19.12 -20.49 -55.38
CA LEU A 162 18.06 -21.00 -56.26
C LEU A 162 17.67 -20.00 -57.34
N SER A 163 17.60 -18.70 -57.02
CA SER A 163 17.22 -17.63 -57.96
C SER A 163 18.32 -17.26 -58.95
N THR A 164 19.59 -17.33 -58.57
CA THR A 164 20.71 -16.91 -59.42
C THR A 164 20.87 -17.85 -60.61
N ASP A 165 21.01 -17.31 -61.82
CA ASP A 165 21.28 -18.10 -63.03
C ASP A 165 22.75 -18.55 -63.04
N MET A 166 22.95 -19.84 -62.74
CA MET A 166 24.25 -20.49 -62.75
C MET A 166 24.11 -21.96 -63.15
N ARG A 167 25.21 -22.60 -63.57
CA ARG A 167 25.22 -24.03 -63.93
C ARG A 167 24.77 -24.87 -62.73
N VAL A 168 23.92 -25.87 -62.99
CA VAL A 168 23.31 -26.75 -61.96
C VAL A 168 24.37 -27.40 -61.05
N ARG A 169 25.54 -27.77 -61.60
CA ARG A 169 26.65 -28.32 -60.82
C ARG A 169 27.14 -27.37 -59.72
N HIS A 170 27.20 -26.07 -60.00
CA HIS A 170 27.58 -25.05 -59.01
C HIS A 170 26.48 -24.83 -57.98
N LYS A 171 25.19 -24.79 -58.40
CA LYS A 171 24.05 -24.73 -57.47
C LYS A 171 24.11 -25.88 -56.46
N ASN A 172 24.29 -27.11 -56.93
CA ASN A 172 24.33 -28.28 -56.07
C ASN A 172 25.50 -28.22 -55.07
N ARG A 173 26.70 -27.81 -55.51
CA ARG A 173 27.86 -27.63 -54.64
C ARG A 173 27.61 -26.60 -53.54
N LEU A 174 27.01 -25.45 -53.89
CA LEU A 174 26.69 -24.39 -52.92
C LEU A 174 25.60 -24.84 -51.95
N LEU A 175 24.59 -25.56 -52.42
CA LEU A 175 23.52 -26.11 -51.57
C LEU A 175 24.03 -27.21 -50.62
N GLU A 176 24.95 -28.06 -51.07
CA GLU A 176 25.62 -29.06 -50.22
C GLU A 176 26.44 -28.38 -49.11
N LYS A 177 27.26 -27.37 -49.46
CA LYS A 177 27.99 -26.56 -48.49
C LYS A 177 27.02 -25.91 -47.49
N LEU A 178 25.98 -25.25 -47.97
CA LEU A 178 24.98 -24.60 -47.11
C LEU A 178 24.26 -25.59 -46.18
N SER A 179 23.95 -26.80 -46.66
CA SER A 179 23.37 -27.86 -45.84
C SER A 179 24.33 -28.29 -44.73
N SER A 180 25.60 -28.53 -45.07
CA SER A 180 26.61 -28.94 -44.09
C SER A 180 26.80 -27.91 -42.97
N ILE A 181 26.71 -26.62 -43.29
CA ILE A 181 26.76 -25.55 -42.30
C ILE A 181 25.49 -25.54 -41.45
N GLY A 182 24.31 -25.70 -42.07
CA GLY A 182 23.02 -25.81 -41.38
C GLY A 182 22.97 -26.96 -40.37
N ASP A 183 23.52 -28.12 -40.73
CA ASP A 183 23.52 -29.33 -39.90
C ASP A 183 24.31 -29.16 -38.59
N ARG A 184 25.24 -28.19 -38.51
CA ARG A 184 26.02 -27.91 -37.29
C ARG A 184 25.18 -27.27 -36.18
N PHE A 185 24.23 -26.39 -36.53
CA PHE A 185 23.56 -25.53 -35.54
C PHE A 185 22.05 -25.68 -35.49
N ILE A 186 21.38 -26.13 -36.56
CA ILE A 186 19.92 -26.33 -36.56
C ILE A 186 19.50 -27.37 -35.49
N PRO A 187 20.17 -28.54 -35.35
CA PRO A 187 19.85 -29.49 -34.29
C PRO A 187 20.13 -28.94 -32.89
N LYS A 188 21.24 -28.21 -32.71
CA LYS A 188 21.63 -27.59 -31.43
C LYS A 188 20.58 -26.59 -30.97
N ASN A 189 20.13 -25.70 -31.86
CA ASN A 189 19.08 -24.73 -31.57
C ASN A 189 17.77 -25.41 -31.19
N ARG A 190 17.38 -26.48 -31.89
CA ARG A 190 16.18 -27.26 -31.55
C ARG A 190 16.29 -27.90 -30.17
N ALA A 191 17.44 -28.48 -29.84
CA ALA A 191 17.70 -29.08 -28.54
C ALA A 191 17.66 -28.04 -27.41
N MET A 192 18.31 -26.88 -27.60
CA MET A 192 18.28 -25.77 -26.63
C MET A 192 16.87 -25.22 -26.43
N LEU A 193 16.11 -25.03 -27.50
CA LEU A 193 14.72 -24.60 -27.41
C LEU A 193 13.88 -25.60 -26.61
N GLN A 194 14.11 -26.91 -26.80
CA GLN A 194 13.44 -27.96 -26.05
C GLN A 194 13.87 -27.99 -24.57
N GLU A 195 15.15 -27.81 -24.27
CA GLU A 195 15.70 -27.71 -22.92
C GLU A 195 15.07 -26.53 -22.16
N VAL A 196 15.13 -25.32 -22.74
CA VAL A 196 14.55 -24.10 -22.18
C VAL A 196 13.04 -24.23 -21.98
N SER A 197 12.34 -24.82 -22.96
CA SER A 197 10.91 -25.04 -22.87
C SER A 197 10.53 -26.01 -21.75
N SER A 198 11.27 -27.12 -21.63
CA SER A 198 11.01 -28.13 -20.60
C SER A 198 11.28 -27.57 -19.21
N ARG A 199 12.40 -26.85 -19.05
CA ARG A 199 12.76 -26.23 -17.77
C ARG A 199 11.77 -25.16 -17.34
N PHE A 200 11.29 -24.34 -18.27
CA PHE A 200 10.28 -23.33 -17.97
C PHE A 200 8.95 -23.95 -17.52
N VAL A 201 8.55 -25.06 -18.14
CA VAL A 201 7.37 -25.82 -17.71
C VAL A 201 7.57 -26.40 -16.30
N GLU A 202 8.75 -26.94 -15.99
CA GLU A 202 9.09 -27.43 -14.64
C GLU A 202 9.03 -26.31 -13.59
N ASP A 203 9.61 -25.15 -13.89
CA ASP A 203 9.64 -24.01 -12.96
C ASP A 203 8.21 -23.50 -12.67
N VAL A 204 7.37 -23.40 -13.71
CA VAL A 204 5.95 -23.04 -13.56
C VAL A 204 5.21 -24.10 -12.74
N LYS A 205 5.41 -25.39 -13.02
CA LYS A 205 4.79 -26.46 -12.23
C LYS A 205 5.25 -26.43 -10.78
N GLY A 206 6.54 -26.24 -10.52
CA GLY A 206 7.08 -26.13 -9.17
C GLY A 206 6.54 -24.93 -8.40
N PHE A 207 6.30 -23.79 -9.07
CA PHE A 207 5.58 -22.67 -8.48
C PHE A 207 4.13 -23.03 -8.15
N VAL A 208 3.42 -23.63 -9.10
CA VAL A 208 2.01 -24.01 -8.92
C VAL A 208 1.85 -25.02 -7.77
N GLU A 209 2.69 -26.06 -7.72
CA GLU A 209 2.65 -27.08 -6.67
C GLU A 209 2.97 -26.52 -5.28
N LYS A 210 3.84 -25.50 -5.17
CA LYS A 210 4.16 -24.85 -3.89
C LYS A 210 3.06 -23.92 -3.41
N SER A 211 2.43 -23.18 -4.33
CA SER A 211 1.50 -22.09 -3.98
C SER A 211 0.02 -22.47 -4.05
N PHE A 212 -0.34 -23.45 -4.87
CA PHE A 212 -1.72 -23.80 -5.18
C PHE A 212 -1.99 -25.30 -4.99
N SER A 213 -3.22 -25.61 -4.60
CA SER A 213 -3.78 -26.96 -4.68
C SER A 213 -4.81 -26.96 -5.80
N LEU A 214 -4.43 -27.42 -7.00
CA LEU A 214 -5.33 -27.44 -8.15
C LEU A 214 -6.55 -28.36 -7.90
N GLU A 215 -6.39 -29.44 -7.14
CA GLU A 215 -7.48 -30.37 -6.79
C GLU A 215 -8.52 -29.74 -5.86
N ALA A 216 -8.06 -28.93 -4.90
CA ALA A 216 -8.93 -28.26 -3.93
C ALA A 216 -9.35 -26.85 -4.38
N MET A 217 -8.95 -26.44 -5.58
CA MET A 217 -9.13 -25.07 -6.13
C MET A 217 -8.83 -23.96 -5.12
N ASN A 218 -7.80 -24.13 -4.30
CA ASN A 218 -7.46 -23.19 -3.24
C ASN A 218 -5.96 -22.91 -3.16
N VAL A 219 -5.62 -21.82 -2.46
CA VAL A 219 -4.25 -21.47 -2.12
C VAL A 219 -3.83 -22.28 -0.89
N LYS A 220 -2.66 -22.91 -0.94
CA LYS A 220 -2.17 -23.74 0.18
C LYS A 220 -2.01 -22.92 1.46
N GLN A 221 -2.37 -23.52 2.60
CA GLN A 221 -2.24 -22.88 3.92
C GLN A 221 -0.76 -22.59 4.21
N GLY A 222 -0.45 -21.34 4.58
CA GLY A 222 0.92 -20.87 4.84
C GLY A 222 1.56 -20.05 3.72
N VAL A 223 0.90 -19.91 2.56
CA VAL A 223 1.38 -19.08 1.46
C VAL A 223 1.05 -17.60 1.72
N VAL A 224 2.03 -16.75 1.43
CA VAL A 224 2.01 -15.28 1.57
C VAL A 224 0.74 -14.68 0.94
N ALA A 225 0.35 -13.49 1.43
CA ALA A 225 -0.74 -12.66 0.91
C ALA A 225 -0.95 -12.76 -0.62
N PHE A 226 -2.19 -12.56 -1.08
CA PHE A 226 -2.53 -12.73 -2.50
C PHE A 226 -1.73 -11.83 -3.47
N TYR A 227 -1.22 -10.69 -2.99
CA TYR A 227 -0.49 -9.72 -3.83
C TYR A 227 0.84 -10.28 -4.39
N PRO A 228 1.80 -10.80 -3.60
CA PRO A 228 2.99 -11.47 -4.13
C PRO A 228 2.72 -12.60 -5.14
N LEU A 229 1.66 -13.40 -4.93
CA LEU A 229 1.31 -14.47 -5.86
C LEU A 229 0.85 -13.92 -7.22
N LYS A 230 0.09 -12.82 -7.23
CA LYS A 230 -0.31 -12.14 -8.47
C LYS A 230 0.89 -11.59 -9.21
N GLU A 231 1.83 -10.96 -8.51
CA GLU A 231 3.04 -10.42 -9.11
C GLU A 231 3.92 -11.54 -9.69
N GLU A 232 4.05 -12.67 -9.00
CA GLU A 232 4.82 -13.82 -9.52
C GLU A 232 4.15 -14.45 -10.76
N ILE A 233 2.82 -14.59 -10.78
CA ILE A 233 2.09 -15.04 -11.97
C ILE A 233 2.34 -14.09 -13.15
N LYS A 234 2.23 -12.77 -12.93
CA LYS A 234 2.52 -11.78 -13.99
C LYS A 234 3.97 -11.86 -14.44
N ARG A 235 4.91 -12.06 -13.51
CA ARG A 235 6.34 -12.22 -13.80
C ARG A 235 6.57 -13.41 -14.73
N LEU A 236 6.03 -14.58 -14.38
CA LEU A 236 6.11 -15.79 -15.20
C LEU A 236 5.44 -15.62 -16.56
N GLN A 237 4.27 -14.98 -16.63
CA GLN A 237 3.61 -14.66 -17.90
C GLN A 237 4.44 -13.71 -18.77
N SER A 238 5.10 -12.72 -18.16
CA SER A 238 5.98 -11.79 -18.88
C SER A 238 7.25 -12.48 -19.37
N LEU A 239 7.79 -13.40 -18.56
CA LEU A 239 8.98 -14.18 -18.88
C LEU A 239 8.70 -15.14 -20.04
N ALA A 240 7.53 -15.81 -20.04
CA ALA A 240 7.07 -16.65 -21.14
C ALA A 240 6.97 -15.93 -22.50
N LYS A 241 6.79 -14.60 -22.50
CA LYS A 241 6.76 -13.78 -23.72
C LYS A 241 8.15 -13.37 -24.20
N LYS A 242 9.12 -13.27 -23.29
CA LYS A 242 10.50 -12.85 -23.59
C LYS A 242 11.38 -14.01 -24.04
N ILE A 243 11.13 -15.19 -23.48
CA ILE A 243 11.88 -16.41 -23.78
C ILE A 243 11.29 -17.09 -25.03
N ALA A 244 12.15 -17.62 -25.88
CA ALA A 244 11.75 -18.47 -26.99
C ALA A 244 11.30 -19.82 -26.43
N LEU A 245 10.01 -20.14 -26.59
CA LEU A 245 9.42 -21.38 -26.13
C LEU A 245 8.77 -22.13 -27.30
N HIS A 246 8.73 -23.45 -27.21
CA HIS A 246 7.86 -24.24 -28.07
C HIS A 246 6.39 -23.85 -27.87
N SER A 247 5.62 -23.86 -28.96
CA SER A 247 4.21 -23.50 -28.96
C SER A 247 3.40 -24.27 -27.89
N GLN A 248 3.67 -25.58 -27.74
CA GLN A 248 3.01 -26.41 -26.74
C GLN A 248 3.40 -26.03 -25.30
N ALA A 249 4.67 -25.75 -25.04
CA ALA A 249 5.14 -25.33 -23.72
C ALA A 249 4.49 -23.99 -23.32
N PHE A 250 4.51 -23.01 -24.22
CA PHE A 250 3.86 -21.70 -24.01
C PHE A 250 2.36 -21.83 -23.74
N ALA A 251 1.64 -22.63 -24.55
CA ALA A 251 0.21 -22.86 -24.36
C ALA A 251 -0.09 -23.51 -23.00
N THR A 252 0.67 -24.53 -22.62
CA THR A 252 0.50 -25.27 -21.37
C THR A 252 0.74 -24.37 -20.16
N THR A 253 1.85 -23.63 -20.13
CA THR A 253 2.18 -22.73 -19.02
C THR A 253 1.19 -21.57 -18.93
N ARG A 254 0.69 -21.07 -20.06
CA ARG A 254 -0.30 -20.00 -20.09
C ARG A 254 -1.62 -20.45 -19.46
N VAL A 255 -2.12 -21.63 -19.85
CA VAL A 255 -3.37 -22.18 -19.29
C VAL A 255 -3.23 -22.40 -17.78
N LEU A 256 -2.12 -22.99 -17.32
CA LEU A 256 -1.86 -23.22 -15.89
C LEU A 256 -1.84 -21.91 -15.09
N LEU A 257 -1.11 -20.90 -15.57
CA LEU A 257 -1.01 -19.61 -14.89
C LEU A 257 -2.36 -18.85 -14.88
N SER A 258 -3.15 -18.99 -15.95
CA SER A 258 -4.52 -18.44 -16.01
C SER A 258 -5.45 -19.11 -15.00
N GLN A 259 -5.40 -20.44 -14.87
CA GLN A 259 -6.18 -21.17 -13.85
C GLN A 259 -5.79 -20.73 -12.43
N CYS A 260 -4.49 -20.57 -12.15
CA CYS A 260 -4.02 -20.09 -10.85
C CYS A 260 -4.51 -18.66 -10.56
N TRP A 261 -4.55 -17.80 -11.59
CA TRP A 261 -5.07 -16.45 -11.48
C TRP A 261 -6.57 -16.43 -11.15
N GLU A 262 -7.36 -17.30 -11.78
CA GLU A 262 -8.79 -17.45 -11.50
C GLU A 262 -9.03 -17.94 -10.06
N ILE A 263 -8.26 -18.92 -9.58
CA ILE A 263 -8.31 -19.39 -8.19
C ILE A 263 -8.03 -18.23 -7.22
N LEU A 264 -7.02 -17.40 -7.48
CA LEU A 264 -6.74 -16.22 -6.64
C LEU A 264 -7.90 -15.23 -6.63
N GLN A 265 -8.51 -14.98 -7.79
CA GLN A 265 -9.65 -14.07 -7.86
C GLN A 265 -10.87 -14.60 -7.11
N ALA A 266 -11.14 -15.91 -7.20
CA ALA A 266 -12.21 -16.55 -6.44
C ALA A 266 -11.97 -16.44 -4.93
N CYS A 267 -10.78 -16.83 -4.46
CA CYS A 267 -10.41 -16.75 -3.04
C CYS A 267 -10.47 -15.31 -2.49
N GLU A 268 -10.08 -14.31 -3.29
CA GLU A 268 -10.19 -12.90 -2.88
C GLU A 268 -11.64 -12.42 -2.81
N LYS A 269 -12.50 -12.86 -3.73
CA LYS A 269 -13.93 -12.54 -3.69
C LYS A 269 -14.58 -13.14 -2.45
N GLU A 270 -14.31 -14.42 -2.17
CA GLU A 270 -14.79 -15.09 -0.96
C GLU A 270 -14.34 -14.37 0.30
N LYS A 271 -13.04 -14.02 0.44
CA LYS A 271 -12.57 -13.26 1.61
C LYS A 271 -13.24 -11.90 1.75
N LYS A 272 -13.51 -11.20 0.63
CA LYS A 272 -14.23 -9.93 0.66
C LYS A 272 -15.69 -10.10 1.07
N GLU A 273 -16.35 -11.17 0.63
CA GLU A 273 -17.71 -11.50 1.02
C GLU A 273 -17.79 -11.89 2.50
N THR A 274 -16.88 -12.74 2.99
CA THR A 274 -16.82 -13.09 4.42
C THR A 274 -16.53 -11.86 5.28
N SER A 275 -15.62 -10.97 4.85
CA SER A 275 -15.37 -9.72 5.60
C SER A 275 -16.59 -8.79 5.63
N LYS A 276 -17.39 -8.74 4.57
CA LYS A 276 -18.65 -7.99 4.56
C LYS A 276 -19.67 -8.60 5.52
N GLN A 277 -19.84 -9.93 5.48
CA GLN A 277 -20.73 -10.64 6.40
C GLN A 277 -20.35 -10.40 7.85
N HIS A 278 -19.05 -10.53 8.20
CA HIS A 278 -18.57 -10.26 9.55
C HIS A 278 -18.81 -8.80 9.97
N LEU A 279 -18.70 -7.84 9.04
CA LEU A 279 -18.97 -6.43 9.30
C LEU A 279 -20.46 -6.15 9.51
N GLU A 280 -21.34 -6.84 8.78
CA GLU A 280 -22.79 -6.80 9.00
C GLU A 280 -23.18 -7.39 10.35
N GLU A 281 -22.66 -8.58 10.70
CA GLU A 281 -22.84 -9.21 12.01
C GLU A 281 -22.34 -8.31 13.15
N ALA A 282 -21.17 -7.69 12.98
CA ALA A 282 -20.62 -6.74 13.94
C ALA A 282 -21.49 -5.51 14.15
N ASN A 283 -22.09 -4.97 13.08
CA ASN A 283 -23.03 -3.87 13.19
C ASN A 283 -24.32 -4.30 13.91
N GLN A 284 -24.84 -5.50 13.65
CA GLN A 284 -26.00 -6.02 14.38
C GLN A 284 -25.74 -6.15 15.89
N VAL A 285 -24.54 -6.59 16.28
CA VAL A 285 -24.13 -6.64 17.70
C VAL A 285 -24.10 -5.24 18.32
N LEU A 286 -23.61 -4.23 17.60
CA LEU A 286 -23.61 -2.84 18.07
C LEU A 286 -25.01 -2.24 18.14
N ASP A 287 -25.88 -2.56 17.18
CA ASP A 287 -27.26 -2.09 17.18
C ASP A 287 -28.04 -2.72 18.35
N GLY A 288 -27.77 -3.98 18.67
CA GLY A 288 -28.28 -4.65 19.88
C GLY A 288 -27.83 -3.97 21.19
N PHE A 289 -26.58 -3.48 21.25
CA PHE A 289 -26.11 -2.66 22.37
C PHE A 289 -26.91 -1.36 22.49
N ALA A 290 -27.07 -0.62 21.39
CA ALA A 290 -27.80 0.64 21.38
C ALA A 290 -29.28 0.45 21.78
N GLN A 291 -29.92 -0.59 21.29
CA GLN A 291 -31.33 -0.89 21.56
C GLN A 291 -31.55 -1.27 23.03
N ALA A 292 -30.61 -2.01 23.63
CA ALA A 292 -30.69 -2.44 25.02
C ALA A 292 -30.62 -1.30 26.05
N PHE A 293 -30.08 -0.13 25.67
CA PHE A 293 -30.07 1.09 26.49
C PHE A 293 -31.19 2.09 26.12
N LYS A 294 -31.76 1.99 24.92
CA LYS A 294 -33.00 2.71 24.56
C LYS A 294 -34.22 2.15 25.29
N ASP A 295 -34.33 0.83 25.38
CA ASP A 295 -35.48 0.16 26.01
C ASP A 295 -35.40 0.19 27.54
N LYS A 296 -34.18 0.18 28.10
CA LYS A 296 -33.92 0.28 29.54
C LYS A 296 -32.70 1.17 29.78
N PRO A 297 -32.89 2.44 30.19
CA PRO A 297 -31.77 3.31 30.53
C PRO A 297 -31.00 2.72 31.71
N ALA A 298 -29.67 2.83 31.67
CA ALA A 298 -28.81 2.28 32.69
C ALA A 298 -29.06 2.95 34.05
N THR A 299 -29.08 2.15 35.11
CA THR A 299 -29.23 2.64 36.49
C THR A 299 -27.87 2.97 37.10
N HIS A 300 -26.81 2.28 36.66
CA HIS A 300 -25.45 2.50 37.14
C HIS A 300 -24.44 2.54 35.98
N LYS A 301 -23.39 3.36 36.14
CA LYS A 301 -22.31 3.47 35.14
C LYS A 301 -21.63 2.12 34.86
N GLU A 302 -21.57 1.25 35.87
CA GLU A 302 -20.95 -0.08 35.78
C GLU A 302 -21.68 -1.01 34.80
N GLU A 303 -23.00 -0.89 34.67
CA GLU A 303 -23.81 -1.70 33.74
C GLU A 303 -23.48 -1.36 32.28
N VAL A 304 -23.23 -0.07 32.00
CA VAL A 304 -22.82 0.40 30.66
C VAL A 304 -21.44 -0.15 30.30
N TYR A 305 -20.47 -0.06 31.21
CA TYR A 305 -19.12 -0.56 30.97
C TYR A 305 -19.07 -2.10 30.87
N HIS A 306 -19.88 -2.82 31.64
CA HIS A 306 -19.94 -4.27 31.57
C HIS A 306 -20.46 -4.75 30.21
N ARG A 307 -21.60 -4.20 29.76
CA ARG A 307 -22.14 -4.53 28.43
C ARG A 307 -21.20 -4.12 27.30
N ALA A 308 -20.54 -2.97 27.42
CA ALA A 308 -19.58 -2.54 26.41
C ALA A 308 -18.42 -3.53 26.28
N LYS A 309 -17.93 -4.06 27.41
CA LYS A 309 -16.90 -5.09 27.45
C LYS A 309 -17.38 -6.42 26.84
N GLU A 310 -18.62 -6.83 27.09
CA GLU A 310 -19.23 -8.01 26.47
C GLU A 310 -19.37 -7.84 24.95
N THR A 311 -19.82 -6.67 24.51
CA THR A 311 -19.91 -6.32 23.08
C THR A 311 -18.53 -6.35 22.43
N LEU A 312 -17.49 -5.78 23.06
CA LEU A 312 -16.11 -5.88 22.57
C LEU A 312 -15.63 -7.33 22.47
N SER A 313 -15.90 -8.15 23.48
CA SER A 313 -15.51 -9.56 23.46
C SER A 313 -16.22 -10.35 22.35
N SER A 314 -17.43 -9.94 21.97
CA SER A 314 -18.19 -10.52 20.87
C SER A 314 -17.63 -10.06 19.52
N LEU A 315 -17.24 -8.79 19.40
CA LEU A 315 -16.59 -8.24 18.20
C LEU A 315 -15.21 -8.86 17.95
N ASP A 316 -14.41 -9.07 19.00
CA ASP A 316 -13.07 -9.68 18.88
C ASP A 316 -13.13 -11.13 18.38
N LYS A 317 -14.27 -11.83 18.55
CA LYS A 317 -14.48 -13.20 18.03
C LYS A 317 -14.81 -13.24 16.54
N LEU A 318 -15.26 -12.14 15.93
CA LEU A 318 -15.71 -12.09 14.53
C LEU A 318 -14.58 -12.00 13.50
N GLY A 319 -13.30 -12.10 13.90
CA GLY A 319 -12.17 -12.16 12.98
C GLY A 319 -12.08 -10.97 12.02
N LEU A 320 -12.46 -9.77 12.49
CA LEU A 320 -12.52 -8.54 11.70
C LEU A 320 -11.12 -7.98 11.37
N VAL A 321 -11.03 -7.24 10.27
CA VAL A 321 -9.80 -6.52 9.89
C VAL A 321 -9.56 -5.35 10.85
N HIS A 322 -8.29 -5.01 11.09
CA HIS A 322 -7.89 -3.97 12.05
C HIS A 322 -8.60 -2.62 11.86
N ASN A 323 -8.78 -2.17 10.62
CA ASN A 323 -9.45 -0.90 10.33
C ASN A 323 -10.94 -0.94 10.67
N ASP A 324 -11.61 -2.05 10.37
CA ASP A 324 -13.03 -2.25 10.68
C ASP A 324 -13.23 -2.33 12.20
N MET A 325 -12.34 -3.04 12.90
CA MET A 325 -12.32 -3.10 14.36
C MET A 325 -12.13 -1.71 15.00
N LYS A 326 -11.25 -0.86 14.42
CA LYS A 326 -11.05 0.51 14.89
C LYS A 326 -12.31 1.36 14.74
N PHE A 327 -12.99 1.25 13.60
CA PHE A 327 -14.26 1.94 13.33
C PHE A 327 -15.35 1.49 14.31
N LEU A 328 -15.51 0.18 14.50
CA LEU A 328 -16.51 -0.38 15.41
C LEU A 328 -16.24 0.00 16.88
N LYS A 329 -14.97 0.06 17.31
CA LYS A 329 -14.57 0.57 18.63
C LYS A 329 -14.91 2.05 18.83
N GLN A 330 -14.78 2.87 17.79
CA GLN A 330 -15.20 4.27 17.85
C GLN A 330 -16.72 4.40 17.94
N LYS A 331 -17.46 3.62 17.15
CA LYS A 331 -18.94 3.57 17.20
C LYS A 331 -19.42 3.11 18.58
N LEU A 332 -18.79 2.09 19.17
CA LEU A 332 -19.13 1.64 20.53
C LEU A 332 -18.87 2.74 21.58
N ARG A 333 -17.74 3.45 21.52
CA ARG A 333 -17.47 4.57 22.43
C ARG A 333 -18.49 5.69 22.32
N GLN A 334 -19.00 5.97 21.13
CA GLN A 334 -20.08 6.95 20.95
C GLN A 334 -21.36 6.48 21.63
N LEU A 335 -21.73 5.21 21.45
CA LEU A 335 -22.89 4.62 22.10
C LEU A 335 -22.73 4.54 23.63
N GLU A 336 -21.52 4.28 24.14
CA GLU A 336 -21.20 4.34 25.57
C GLU A 336 -21.42 5.75 26.14
N LEU A 337 -20.95 6.78 25.43
CA LEU A 337 -21.13 8.17 25.84
C LEU A 337 -22.62 8.56 25.86
N GLU A 338 -23.38 8.17 24.83
CA GLU A 338 -24.83 8.41 24.77
C GLU A 338 -25.57 7.73 25.92
N ALA A 339 -25.19 6.51 26.30
CA ALA A 339 -25.80 5.79 27.42
C ALA A 339 -25.43 6.38 28.80
N LEU A 340 -24.27 7.04 28.94
CA LEU A 340 -23.80 7.63 30.20
C LEU A 340 -24.32 9.05 30.44
N GLN A 341 -24.67 9.80 29.39
CA GLN A 341 -25.20 11.17 29.49
C GLN A 341 -26.32 11.35 30.53
N PRO A 342 -27.41 10.54 30.56
CA PRO A 342 -28.49 10.74 31.52
C PRO A 342 -28.03 10.57 32.99
N LEU A 343 -27.12 9.63 33.25
CA LEU A 343 -26.58 9.39 34.59
C LEU A 343 -25.68 10.54 35.06
N GLU A 344 -24.94 11.18 34.15
CA GLU A 344 -24.09 12.32 34.48
C GLU A 344 -24.90 13.59 34.73
N GLU A 345 -26.00 13.79 34.02
CA GLU A 345 -26.92 14.89 34.27
C GLU A 345 -27.62 14.76 35.63
N GLU A 346 -28.02 13.55 36.03
CA GLU A 346 -28.61 13.30 37.34
C GLU A 346 -27.60 13.52 38.48
N ALA A 347 -26.37 13.04 38.33
CA ALA A 347 -25.31 13.28 39.31
C ALA A 347 -24.99 14.77 39.46
N ARG A 348 -24.96 15.52 38.35
CA ARG A 348 -24.76 16.98 38.38
C ARG A 348 -25.91 17.70 39.09
N LYS A 349 -27.17 17.32 38.82
CA LYS A 349 -28.34 17.89 39.51
C LYS A 349 -28.28 17.64 41.01
N GLN A 350 -27.88 16.44 41.43
CA GLN A 350 -27.74 16.12 42.85
C GLN A 350 -26.60 16.91 43.52
N ALA A 351 -25.47 17.09 42.84
CA ALA A 351 -24.35 17.88 43.35
C ALA A 351 -24.74 19.35 43.55
N ILE A 352 -25.38 19.97 42.56
CA ILE A 352 -25.87 21.36 42.66
C ILE A 352 -26.86 21.51 43.82
N GLN A 353 -27.79 20.57 43.98
CA GLN A 353 -28.74 20.61 45.10
C GLN A 353 -28.09 20.43 46.48
N GLN A 354 -26.97 19.71 46.56
CA GLN A 354 -26.20 19.58 47.81
C GLN A 354 -25.44 20.86 48.11
N GLU A 355 -24.77 21.45 47.11
CA GLU A 355 -24.08 22.73 47.25
C GLU A 355 -25.02 23.86 47.66
N GLU A 356 -26.22 23.95 47.07
CA GLU A 356 -27.25 24.93 47.45
C GLU A 356 -27.72 24.75 48.90
N LYS A 357 -27.89 23.51 49.36
CA LYS A 357 -28.26 23.21 50.75
C LYS A 357 -27.14 23.54 51.74
N GLU A 358 -25.89 23.37 51.34
CA GLU A 358 -24.73 23.72 52.18
C GLU A 358 -24.52 25.23 52.23
N ALA A 359 -24.67 25.94 51.10
CA ALA A 359 -24.61 27.40 51.04
C ALA A 359 -25.69 28.04 51.92
N ALA A 360 -26.95 27.60 51.81
CA ALA A 360 -28.05 28.11 52.62
C ALA A 360 -27.85 27.88 54.14
N LYS A 361 -27.12 26.83 54.53
CA LYS A 361 -26.74 26.60 55.94
C LYS A 361 -25.64 27.54 56.41
N ARG A 362 -24.67 27.86 55.53
CA ARG A 362 -23.59 28.82 55.83
C ARG A 362 -24.12 30.26 55.94
N ASP A 363 -25.08 30.65 55.11
CA ASP A 363 -25.63 32.01 55.16
C ASP A 363 -26.42 32.27 56.45
N LYS A 364 -27.27 31.32 56.86
CA LYS A 364 -27.97 31.38 58.16
C LYS A 364 -27.01 31.43 59.33
N PHE A 365 -25.85 30.80 59.18
CA PHE A 365 -24.80 30.79 60.19
C PHE A 365 -24.07 32.14 60.29
N HIS A 366 -23.75 32.78 59.16
CA HIS A 366 -23.15 34.11 59.13
C HIS A 366 -24.07 35.19 59.72
N GLN A 367 -25.38 35.13 59.42
CA GLN A 367 -26.37 36.05 60.01
C GLN A 367 -26.40 35.94 61.53
N PHE A 368 -26.40 34.70 62.06
CA PHE A 368 -26.38 34.48 63.51
C PHE A 368 -25.08 35.00 64.17
N LYS A 369 -23.93 34.86 63.51
CA LYS A 369 -22.67 35.41 64.00
C LYS A 369 -22.72 36.95 64.10
N GLN A 370 -23.32 37.62 63.12
CA GLN A 370 -23.48 39.07 63.12
C GLN A 370 -24.39 39.54 64.25
N GLU A 371 -25.52 38.86 64.48
CA GLU A 371 -26.45 39.17 65.59
C GLU A 371 -25.72 39.18 66.95
N VAL A 372 -24.83 38.22 67.19
CA VAL A 372 -24.07 38.10 68.44
C VAL A 372 -22.99 39.18 68.56
N GLN A 373 -22.32 39.52 67.46
CA GLN A 373 -21.32 40.58 67.44
C GLN A 373 -21.93 41.96 67.66
N GLU A 374 -23.12 42.23 67.11
CA GLU A 374 -23.85 43.48 67.33
C GLU A 374 -24.33 43.61 68.79
N ALA A 375 -24.78 42.51 69.40
CA ALA A 375 -25.14 42.48 70.81
C ALA A 375 -23.92 42.72 71.73
N LEU A 376 -22.76 42.16 71.39
CA LEU A 376 -21.51 42.41 72.10
C LEU A 376 -21.00 43.85 71.95
N ALA A 377 -21.16 44.47 70.78
CA ALA A 377 -20.77 45.86 70.57
C ALA A 377 -21.64 46.86 71.35
N SER A 378 -22.87 46.48 71.69
CA SER A 378 -23.87 47.31 72.37
C SER A 378 -24.22 46.83 73.79
N TRP A 379 -23.37 45.98 74.40
CA TRP A 379 -23.65 45.35 75.69
C TRP A 379 -24.02 46.33 76.82
N ASP A 380 -23.51 47.57 76.75
CA ASP A 380 -23.80 48.61 77.74
C ASP A 380 -25.21 49.23 77.63
N SER A 381 -25.87 49.16 76.48
CA SER A 381 -27.25 49.64 76.29
C SER A 381 -28.31 48.53 76.33
N VAL A 382 -27.90 47.26 76.23
CA VAL A 382 -28.78 46.09 76.28
C VAL A 382 -29.06 45.67 77.73
N SER A 383 -30.28 45.19 78.01
CA SER A 383 -30.67 44.71 79.34
C SER A 383 -30.06 43.34 79.67
N LEU A 384 -29.78 43.08 80.95
CA LEU A 384 -29.19 41.80 81.40
C LEU A 384 -30.00 40.57 80.95
N LYS A 385 -31.34 40.65 80.96
CA LYS A 385 -32.22 39.56 80.52
C LYS A 385 -32.07 39.23 79.04
N GLN A 386 -31.92 40.24 78.18
CA GLN A 386 -31.73 40.04 76.74
C GLN A 386 -30.37 39.40 76.43
N LEU A 387 -29.31 39.75 77.16
CA LEU A 387 -28.00 39.11 77.01
C LEU A 387 -28.03 37.64 77.45
N GLN A 388 -28.75 37.33 78.53
CA GLN A 388 -28.94 35.95 79.00
C GLN A 388 -29.75 35.10 78.00
N GLU A 389 -30.83 35.64 77.43
CA GLU A 389 -31.62 34.96 76.39
C GLU A 389 -30.78 34.71 75.12
N LEU A 390 -29.96 35.69 74.71
CA LEU A 390 -29.04 35.52 73.59
C LEU A 390 -28.00 34.42 73.87
N TYR A 391 -27.46 34.36 75.10
CA TYR A 391 -26.50 33.33 75.52
C TYR A 391 -27.09 31.91 75.47
N GLU A 392 -28.33 31.74 75.95
CA GLU A 392 -29.02 30.44 75.86
C GLU A 392 -29.35 30.06 74.42
N SER A 393 -29.79 31.02 73.61
CA SER A 393 -30.06 30.81 72.18
C SER A 393 -28.78 30.43 71.40
N PHE A 394 -27.64 31.00 71.79
CA PHE A 394 -26.32 30.68 71.24
C PHE A 394 -25.89 29.27 71.57
N LYS A 395 -26.05 28.86 72.84
CA LYS A 395 -25.73 27.50 73.27
C LYS A 395 -26.57 26.47 72.52
N ALA A 396 -27.86 26.74 72.31
CA ALA A 396 -28.74 25.84 71.57
C ALA A 396 -28.39 25.74 70.07
N ARG A 397 -28.09 26.86 69.41
CA ARG A 397 -27.81 26.89 67.95
C ARG A 397 -26.41 26.39 67.60
N SER A 398 -25.41 26.63 68.46
CA SER A 398 -24.02 26.20 68.23
C SER A 398 -23.83 24.67 68.20
N HIS A 399 -24.65 23.91 68.93
CA HIS A 399 -24.55 22.44 68.98
C HIS A 399 -25.06 21.74 67.71
N GLY A 400 -25.72 22.45 66.79
CA GLY A 400 -26.37 21.89 65.60
C GLY A 400 -25.66 22.10 64.26
N CYS A 401 -24.57 22.88 64.22
CA CYS A 401 -23.94 23.29 62.97
C CYS A 401 -22.62 22.52 62.74
N LYS A 402 -22.51 21.84 61.58
CA LYS A 402 -21.22 21.31 61.10
C LYS A 402 -20.48 22.44 60.38
N ILE A 403 -19.43 22.97 61.00
CA ILE A 403 -18.73 24.17 60.53
C ILE A 403 -17.22 23.92 60.51
N SER A 404 -16.47 24.73 59.78
CA SER A 404 -15.02 24.70 59.78
C SER A 404 -14.45 24.90 61.19
N ILE A 405 -13.28 24.30 61.47
CA ILE A 405 -12.58 24.39 62.76
C ILE A 405 -12.37 25.87 63.17
N ARG A 406 -12.09 26.75 62.21
CA ARG A 406 -11.90 28.19 62.43
C ARG A 406 -13.20 28.89 62.86
N GLU A 407 -14.32 28.50 62.25
CA GLU A 407 -15.63 29.08 62.54
C GLU A 407 -16.18 28.56 63.87
N GLU A 408 -15.94 27.28 64.20
CA GLU A 408 -16.24 26.71 65.51
C GLU A 408 -15.49 27.43 66.64
N PHE A 409 -14.22 27.80 66.40
CA PHE A 409 -13.46 28.58 67.37
C PHE A 409 -14.04 29.99 67.55
N GLN A 410 -14.31 30.71 66.45
CA GLN A 410 -14.88 32.06 66.52
C GLN A 410 -16.21 32.08 67.29
N LEU A 411 -17.01 31.01 67.20
CA LEU A 411 -18.21 30.87 68.04
C LEU A 411 -17.88 30.68 69.51
N LYS A 412 -16.91 29.83 69.84
CA LYS A 412 -16.50 29.61 71.23
C LYS A 412 -15.95 30.90 71.85
N GLU A 413 -15.26 31.70 71.06
CA GLU A 413 -14.80 33.03 71.47
C GLU A 413 -15.97 33.98 71.75
N LEU A 414 -16.89 34.15 70.79
CA LEU A 414 -18.08 34.99 70.96
C LEU A 414 -18.95 34.55 72.14
N HIS A 415 -19.07 33.24 72.37
CA HIS A 415 -19.76 32.68 73.54
C HIS A 415 -19.09 33.11 74.86
N ASN A 416 -17.77 33.08 74.92
CA ASN A 416 -17.04 33.45 76.12
C ASN A 416 -17.04 34.97 76.34
N GLU A 417 -16.96 35.77 75.27
CA GLU A 417 -17.12 37.23 75.34
C GLU A 417 -18.52 37.60 75.81
N LEU A 418 -19.55 36.88 75.35
CA LEU A 418 -20.93 37.12 75.79
C LEU A 418 -21.11 36.77 77.27
N HIS A 419 -20.46 35.69 77.74
CA HIS A 419 -20.47 35.34 79.16
C HIS A 419 -19.75 36.40 80.01
N GLU A 420 -18.60 36.89 79.56
CA GLU A 420 -17.85 37.96 80.22
C GLU A 420 -18.66 39.27 80.26
N ALA A 421 -19.33 39.63 79.17
CA ALA A 421 -20.20 40.81 79.11
C ALA A 421 -21.41 40.70 80.05
N ILE A 422 -21.99 39.50 80.21
CA ILE A 422 -23.06 39.26 81.20
C ILE A 422 -22.53 39.50 82.62
N LEU A 423 -21.34 39.00 82.96
CA LEU A 423 -20.75 39.19 84.29
C LEU A 423 -20.44 40.66 84.58
N LEU A 424 -19.87 41.39 83.60
CA LEU A 424 -19.64 42.84 83.72
C LEU A 424 -20.94 43.63 83.86
N LYS A 425 -22.02 43.20 83.19
CA LYS A 425 -23.33 43.84 83.33
C LYS A 425 -23.96 43.57 84.69
N LYS A 426 -23.85 42.33 85.21
CA LYS A 426 -24.24 42.00 86.59
C LYS A 426 -23.50 42.86 87.61
N GLU A 427 -22.18 43.06 87.42
CA GLU A 427 -21.37 43.93 88.26
C GLU A 427 -21.88 45.39 88.26
N LYS A 428 -22.30 45.91 87.10
CA LYS A 428 -22.88 47.27 86.99
C LYS A 428 -24.30 47.39 87.58
N GLU A 429 -25.11 46.33 87.52
CA GLU A 429 -26.48 46.32 88.06
C GLU A 429 -26.52 46.08 89.57
N ILE A 430 -25.47 45.47 90.15
CA ILE A 430 -25.32 45.31 91.60
C ILE A 430 -24.87 46.64 92.22
N ALA A 431 -25.76 47.27 92.98
CA ALA A 431 -25.42 48.45 93.79
C ALA A 431 -24.45 48.07 94.92
N GLN A 432 -23.60 49.00 95.34
CA GLN A 432 -22.45 48.82 96.26
C GLN A 432 -22.75 48.21 97.65
N GLU A 433 -23.98 47.85 98.01
CA GLU A 433 -24.37 47.54 99.39
C GLU A 433 -24.97 46.14 99.63
N ASP A 434 -25.08 45.28 98.62
CA ASP A 434 -25.64 43.92 98.81
C ASP A 434 -24.55 42.84 98.88
N SER A 435 -24.12 42.52 100.10
CA SER A 435 -23.00 41.59 100.38
C SER A 435 -23.24 40.17 99.86
N GLU A 436 -24.49 39.70 99.82
CA GLU A 436 -24.81 38.37 99.27
C GLU A 436 -24.71 38.33 97.75
N SER A 437 -25.22 39.35 97.06
CA SER A 437 -25.14 39.47 95.61
C SER A 437 -23.69 39.63 95.10
N LEU A 438 -22.84 40.32 95.87
CA LEU A 438 -21.41 40.44 95.56
C LEU A 438 -20.66 39.11 95.75
N LYS A 439 -20.99 38.31 96.77
CA LYS A 439 -20.41 36.95 96.95
C LYS A 439 -20.77 36.03 95.79
N MET A 440 -22.03 36.01 95.39
CA MET A 440 -22.49 35.22 94.23
C MET A 440 -21.78 35.63 92.93
N LEU A 441 -21.59 36.94 92.71
CA LEU A 441 -20.85 37.43 91.55
C LEU A 441 -19.36 37.04 91.60
N ALA A 442 -18.72 37.10 92.78
CA ALA A 442 -17.33 36.67 92.96
C ALA A 442 -17.16 35.16 92.69
N GLU A 443 -18.10 34.33 93.16
CA GLU A 443 -18.14 32.89 92.84
C GLU A 443 -18.32 32.63 91.33
N GLU A 444 -19.18 33.40 90.65
CA GLU A 444 -19.37 33.29 89.20
C GLU A 444 -18.10 33.70 88.42
N TRP A 445 -17.40 34.76 88.85
CA TRP A 445 -16.10 35.15 88.28
C TRP A 445 -14.99 34.14 88.57
N GLU A 446 -14.99 33.52 89.75
CA GLU A 446 -14.07 32.43 90.09
C GLU A 446 -14.27 31.22 89.18
N MET A 447 -15.52 30.80 88.98
CA MET A 447 -15.85 29.73 88.03
C MET A 447 -15.44 30.11 86.59
N PHE A 448 -15.63 31.37 86.19
CA PHE A 448 -15.19 31.84 84.88
C PHE A 448 -13.66 31.79 84.74
N LYS A 449 -12.92 32.18 85.79
CA LYS A 449 -11.45 32.13 85.88
C LYS A 449 -10.92 30.70 85.80
N GLU A 450 -11.49 29.76 86.55
CA GLU A 450 -11.13 28.34 86.47
C GLU A 450 -11.42 27.75 85.09
N GLY A 451 -12.56 28.10 84.51
CA GLY A 451 -12.92 27.75 83.14
C GLY A 451 -11.91 28.27 82.12
N ALA A 452 -11.43 29.51 82.27
CA ALA A 452 -10.41 30.11 81.41
C ALA A 452 -9.05 29.40 81.55
N ARG A 453 -8.63 29.05 82.78
CA ARG A 453 -7.41 28.25 83.02
C ARG A 453 -7.49 26.88 82.34
N ALA A 454 -8.62 26.19 82.47
CA ALA A 454 -8.83 24.88 81.85
C ALA A 454 -8.77 24.95 80.31
N ARG A 455 -9.40 25.97 79.71
CA ARG A 455 -9.35 26.19 78.25
C ARG A 455 -7.94 26.50 77.76
N LEU A 456 -7.22 27.38 78.46
CA LEU A 456 -5.84 27.75 78.13
C LEU A 456 -4.92 26.52 78.12
N GLU A 457 -5.05 25.65 79.12
CA GLU A 457 -4.30 24.40 79.18
C GLU A 457 -4.68 23.43 78.05
N SER A 458 -5.96 23.39 77.67
CA SER A 458 -6.42 22.59 76.52
C SER A 458 -5.82 23.09 75.19
N TYR A 459 -5.71 24.40 74.99
CA TYR A 459 -5.11 24.98 73.79
C TYR A 459 -3.59 24.77 73.74
N ARG A 460 -2.90 24.84 74.89
CA ARG A 460 -1.47 24.48 74.99
C ARG A 460 -1.21 23.02 74.61
N LYS A 461 -2.04 22.10 75.10
CA LYS A 461 -1.97 20.68 74.74
C LYS A 461 -2.26 20.47 73.25
N ALA A 462 -3.29 21.14 72.72
CA ALA A 462 -3.66 21.05 71.31
C ALA A 462 -2.55 21.57 70.38
N MET A 463 -1.90 22.69 70.75
CA MET A 463 -0.72 23.22 70.07
C MET A 463 0.47 22.25 70.13
N GLY A 464 0.74 21.63 71.29
CA GLY A 464 1.80 20.62 71.42
C GLY A 464 1.53 19.35 70.58
N SER A 465 0.26 19.03 70.34
CA SER A 465 -0.18 17.87 69.55
C SER A 465 -0.35 18.15 68.05
N SER A 466 -0.23 19.40 67.59
CA SER A 466 -0.60 19.77 66.20
C SER A 466 0.40 19.31 65.14
N GLY A 467 1.58 18.79 65.52
CA GLY A 467 2.59 18.29 64.56
C GLY A 467 3.08 19.39 63.59
N PHE A 468 3.63 18.99 62.44
CA PHE A 468 4.13 19.88 61.37
C PHE A 468 3.01 20.71 60.66
N ASP A 469 1.79 20.75 61.20
CA ASP A 469 0.70 21.58 60.69
C ASP A 469 0.83 23.01 61.22
N PHE A 470 1.57 23.83 60.46
CA PHE A 470 1.88 25.22 60.82
C PHE A 470 0.64 26.11 60.92
N GLU A 471 -0.39 25.89 60.09
CA GLU A 471 -1.62 26.68 60.14
C GLU A 471 -2.38 26.43 61.44
N LYS A 472 -2.51 25.16 61.83
CA LYS A 472 -3.13 24.78 63.10
C LYS A 472 -2.34 25.28 64.31
N ALA A 473 -1.01 25.27 64.23
CA ALA A 473 -0.14 25.79 65.29
C ALA A 473 -0.23 27.32 65.45
N ILE A 474 -0.31 28.06 64.34
CA ILE A 474 -0.51 29.52 64.35
C ILE A 474 -1.87 29.87 64.97
N LEU A 475 -2.94 29.18 64.56
CA LEU A 475 -4.28 29.39 65.12
C LEU A 475 -4.32 29.16 66.64
N TYR A 476 -3.78 28.04 67.14
CA TYR A 476 -3.76 27.82 68.60
C TYR A 476 -2.88 28.82 69.36
N ARG A 477 -1.88 29.43 68.71
CA ARG A 477 -1.08 30.49 69.34
C ARG A 477 -1.90 31.74 69.58
N GLU A 478 -2.62 32.19 68.56
CA GLU A 478 -3.55 33.31 68.68
C GLU A 478 -4.58 33.02 69.79
N TYR A 479 -5.08 31.78 69.86
CA TYR A 479 -6.07 31.37 70.85
C TYR A 479 -5.53 31.36 72.28
N ILE A 480 -4.28 30.95 72.46
CA ILE A 480 -3.61 31.00 73.77
C ILE A 480 -3.42 32.44 74.22
N ASP A 481 -3.06 33.36 73.32
CA ASP A 481 -2.81 34.74 73.69
C ASP A 481 -4.12 35.47 74.06
N ILE A 482 -5.22 35.22 73.32
CA ILE A 482 -6.55 35.73 73.68
C ILE A 482 -7.02 35.20 75.04
N GLU A 483 -6.90 33.88 75.29
CA GLU A 483 -7.36 33.29 76.55
C GLU A 483 -6.49 33.69 77.75
N LYS A 484 -5.19 33.96 77.55
CA LYS A 484 -4.32 34.56 78.59
C LYS A 484 -4.84 35.94 78.99
N SER A 485 -5.08 36.82 78.03
CA SER A 485 -5.60 38.16 78.32
C SER A 485 -6.95 38.10 79.05
N ARG A 486 -7.84 37.18 78.66
CA ARG A 486 -9.12 36.96 79.35
C ARG A 486 -8.93 36.43 80.78
N LEU A 487 -7.98 35.52 80.98
CA LEU A 487 -7.65 34.99 82.31
C LEU A 487 -7.08 36.07 83.22
N ASP A 488 -6.18 36.92 82.71
CA ASP A 488 -5.60 38.03 83.46
C ASP A 488 -6.70 39.01 83.91
N ARG A 489 -7.63 39.39 83.00
CA ARG A 489 -8.80 40.21 83.35
C ARG A 489 -9.68 39.57 84.42
N ALA A 490 -9.91 38.25 84.34
CA ALA A 490 -10.71 37.54 85.34
C ALA A 490 -10.00 37.45 86.70
N ILE A 491 -8.66 37.33 86.72
CA ILE A 491 -7.87 37.37 87.96
C ILE A 491 -7.99 38.75 88.61
N ASP A 492 -7.80 39.82 87.83
CA ASP A 492 -7.90 41.19 88.33
C ASP A 492 -9.32 41.46 88.88
N LYS A 493 -10.36 41.00 88.17
CA LYS A 493 -11.75 41.16 88.60
C LYS A 493 -12.14 40.38 89.85
N VAL A 494 -11.64 39.15 90.01
CA VAL A 494 -11.85 38.42 91.26
C VAL A 494 -11.18 39.15 92.42
N SER A 495 -9.94 39.63 92.24
CA SER A 495 -9.23 40.40 93.27
C SER A 495 -9.98 41.69 93.65
N GLU A 496 -10.47 42.44 92.66
CA GLU A 496 -11.28 43.66 92.92
C GLU A 496 -12.57 43.37 93.69
N LEU A 497 -13.21 42.22 93.45
CA LEU A 497 -14.44 41.83 94.15
C LEU A 497 -14.17 41.28 95.56
N GLU A 498 -13.07 40.55 95.75
CA GLU A 498 -12.59 40.11 97.06
C GLU A 498 -12.23 41.30 97.96
N ASP A 499 -11.49 42.28 97.42
CA ASP A 499 -11.15 43.53 98.12
C ASP A 499 -12.39 44.38 98.50
N ARG A 500 -13.52 44.21 97.78
CA ARG A 500 -14.79 44.88 98.10
C ARG A 500 -15.66 44.10 99.10
N LEU A 501 -15.35 42.83 99.33
CA LEU A 501 -16.04 41.94 100.28
C LEU A 501 -15.36 41.90 101.65
N GLU A 502 -14.05 42.20 101.71
CA GLU A 502 -13.30 42.53 102.94
C GLU A 502 -13.63 43.95 103.44
#